data_AF-A0A3L7PII9-F1
#
_entry.id   AF-A0A3L7PII9-F1
#
_cell.length_a   1.000
_cell.length_b   1.000
_cell.length_c   1.000
_cell.angle_alpha   90.00
_cell.angle_beta   90.00
_cell.angle_gamma   90.00
#
_symmetry.space_group_name_H-M   'P 1'
#
loop_
_entity.id
_entity.type
_entity.pdbx_description
1 polymer ?
#
loop_
_entity_poly.entity_id
_entity_poly.type
_entity_poly.pdbx_seq_one_letter_code
_entity_poly.pdbx_strand_id
1 'polypeptide(L)'
;KELGIGTAVSLGMFGLLADFGWLASFFSSWWVWLIIVAGWLPWLIRQSSAVWLAWKINRQIRVLDRQTNTLRGTLTSLEAKDIAGQPLPSRERSDDRYELLAKLQSILKTAGFESITILVDRVDEPHLINGSADRMKAFLWPMFDNKFLKHQGLGFKLLLPIEVSLFLQREDKEFYERSRLDKQNLIRSLEWTGESLYDLANDRITASNSKPAPSASSPPNTETTPVSTDSTKQLAPVKLKGWFDDAITEPELVSTLARLRVPRHLFKFLHRLLVEHCHRYTDETPRWQIGRETLQSTLAVYMRDLEAYDRGLGTG
;
A
#
# COMPACT_ATOMS: atom_id res chain seq x y z
N LYS A 1 -4.42 42.22 9.31
CA LYS A 1 -5.30 43.39 9.57
C LYS A 1 -5.41 43.67 11.06
N GLU A 2 -5.76 42.68 11.89
CA GLU A 2 -5.96 42.87 13.34
C GLU A 2 -4.69 43.28 14.12
N LEU A 3 -3.52 42.77 13.75
CA LEU A 3 -2.23 43.18 14.33
C LEU A 3 -1.92 44.66 14.05
N GLY A 4 -2.43 45.19 12.94
CA GLY A 4 -2.30 46.61 12.57
C GLY A 4 -3.16 47.53 13.43
N ILE A 5 -4.29 47.05 13.98
CA ILE A 5 -5.18 47.86 14.83
C ILE A 5 -4.56 48.00 16.22
N GLY A 6 -4.09 46.90 16.81
CA GLY A 6 -3.44 46.95 18.13
C GLY A 6 -2.17 47.80 18.13
N THR A 7 -1.35 47.69 17.08
CA THR A 7 -0.13 48.50 16.91
C THR A 7 -0.43 49.96 16.61
N ALA A 8 -1.43 50.27 15.78
CA ALA A 8 -1.85 51.65 15.52
C ALA A 8 -2.45 52.33 16.76
N VAL A 9 -3.24 51.60 17.56
CA VAL A 9 -3.79 52.10 18.83
C VAL A 9 -2.67 52.36 19.85
N SER A 10 -1.68 51.45 19.97
CA SER A 10 -0.56 51.66 20.88
C SER A 10 0.36 52.81 20.44
N LEU A 11 0.66 52.92 19.14
CA LEU A 11 1.50 53.99 18.59
C LEU A 11 0.80 55.35 18.60
N GLY A 12 -0.48 55.39 18.24
CA GLY A 12 -1.30 56.60 18.30
C GLY A 12 -1.45 57.10 19.74
N MET A 13 -1.59 56.18 20.71
CA MET A 13 -1.66 56.56 22.12
C MET A 13 -0.31 57.05 22.67
N PHE A 14 0.79 56.40 22.27
CA PHE A 14 2.13 56.85 22.62
C PHE A 14 2.45 58.24 22.02
N GLY A 15 2.07 58.48 20.76
CA GLY A 15 2.24 59.78 20.09
C GLY A 15 1.44 60.91 20.76
N LEU A 16 0.17 60.67 21.10
CA LEU A 16 -0.67 61.64 21.81
C LEU A 16 -0.13 61.99 23.20
N LEU A 17 0.44 61.00 23.91
CA LEU A 17 1.00 61.21 25.25
C LEU A 17 2.38 61.89 25.21
N ALA A 18 3.15 61.72 24.13
CA ALA A 18 4.40 62.43 23.90
C ALA A 18 4.16 63.91 23.56
N ASP A 19 3.15 64.22 22.75
CA ASP A 19 2.81 65.60 22.35
C ASP A 19 2.30 66.45 23.54
N PHE A 20 1.60 65.80 24.48
CA PHE A 20 1.14 66.44 25.73
C PHE A 20 2.20 66.49 26.85
N GLY A 21 3.42 66.00 26.63
CA GLY A 21 4.49 66.01 27.64
C GLY A 21 4.23 65.14 28.88
N TRP A 22 3.25 64.25 28.82
CA TRP A 22 2.73 63.47 29.96
C TRP A 22 3.29 62.05 30.03
N LEU A 23 4.47 61.83 29.43
CA LEU A 23 5.17 60.55 29.41
C LEU A 23 5.47 59.99 30.81
N ALA A 24 5.72 60.86 31.79
CA ALA A 24 5.93 60.44 33.19
C ALA A 24 4.65 59.88 33.84
N SER A 25 3.47 60.36 33.41
CA SER A 25 2.16 59.94 33.90
C SER A 25 1.59 58.72 33.15
N PHE A 26 2.25 58.31 32.06
CA PHE A 26 1.94 57.13 31.27
C PHE A 26 1.89 55.86 32.12
N PHE A 27 2.86 55.69 33.01
CA PHE A 27 2.95 54.53 33.91
C PHE A 27 1.98 54.62 35.10
N SER A 28 1.50 55.82 35.46
CA SER A 28 0.60 56.03 36.59
C SER A 28 -0.88 55.94 36.21
N SER A 29 -1.23 56.16 34.95
CA SER A 29 -2.62 56.21 34.48
C SER A 29 -3.13 54.85 34.04
N TRP A 30 -3.85 54.15 34.92
CA TRP A 30 -4.41 52.82 34.67
C TRP A 30 -5.32 52.73 33.42
N TRP A 31 -5.94 53.83 33.02
CA TRP A 31 -6.87 53.90 31.88
C TRP A 31 -6.16 53.83 30.52
N VAL A 32 -4.89 54.27 30.43
CA VAL A 32 -4.08 54.15 29.20
C VAL A 32 -3.82 52.68 28.90
N TRP A 33 -3.52 51.89 29.95
CA TRP A 33 -3.39 50.44 29.84
C TRP A 33 -4.69 49.77 29.39
N LEU A 34 -5.86 50.23 29.84
CA LEU A 34 -7.15 49.69 29.39
C LEU A 34 -7.39 49.91 27.90
N ILE A 35 -7.06 51.07 27.35
CA ILE A 35 -7.25 51.36 25.91
C ILE A 35 -6.30 50.51 25.07
N ILE A 36 -5.03 50.36 25.50
CA ILE A 36 -4.06 49.50 24.84
C ILE A 36 -4.56 48.04 24.87
N VAL A 37 -4.96 47.54 26.05
CA VAL A 37 -5.50 46.17 26.18
C VAL A 37 -6.74 45.97 25.31
N ALA A 38 -7.65 46.95 25.26
CA ALA A 38 -8.83 46.90 24.39
C ALA A 38 -8.46 46.87 22.90
N GLY A 39 -7.42 47.60 22.47
CA GLY A 39 -6.90 47.55 21.10
C GLY A 39 -6.26 46.21 20.72
N TRP A 40 -5.64 45.52 21.68
CA TRP A 40 -5.05 44.19 21.49
C TRP A 40 -6.06 43.04 21.67
N LEU A 41 -7.21 43.31 22.29
CA LEU A 41 -8.22 42.29 22.63
C LEU A 41 -8.69 41.47 21.41
N PRO A 42 -9.02 42.05 20.23
CA PRO A 42 -9.43 41.26 19.07
C PRO A 42 -8.35 40.31 18.58
N TRP A 43 -7.09 40.76 18.56
CA TRP A 43 -5.95 39.93 18.17
C TRP A 43 -5.70 38.79 19.17
N LEU A 44 -5.80 39.07 20.48
CA LEU A 44 -5.67 38.06 21.54
C LEU A 44 -6.79 37.01 21.46
N ILE A 45 -8.03 37.42 21.21
CA ILE A 45 -9.17 36.50 21.03
C ILE A 45 -8.95 35.62 19.80
N ARG A 46 -8.50 36.18 18.68
CA ARG A 46 -8.18 35.39 17.47
C ARG A 46 -7.03 34.42 17.72
N GLN A 47 -5.96 34.86 18.36
CA GLN A 47 -4.79 34.03 18.60
C GLN A 47 -5.09 32.89 19.57
N SER A 48 -5.83 33.17 20.64
CA SER A 48 -6.27 32.16 21.61
C SER A 48 -7.25 31.15 21.00
N SER A 49 -8.23 31.60 20.21
CA SER A 49 -9.15 30.69 19.50
C SER A 49 -8.42 29.82 18.46
N ALA A 50 -7.44 30.35 17.74
CA ALA A 50 -6.61 29.57 16.81
C ALA A 50 -5.75 28.53 17.54
N VAL A 51 -5.15 28.87 18.69
CA VAL A 51 -4.43 27.91 19.54
C VAL A 51 -5.35 26.80 20.02
N TRP A 52 -6.55 27.16 20.51
CA TRP A 52 -7.51 26.19 21.02
C TRP A 52 -8.03 25.25 19.92
N LEU A 53 -8.33 25.80 18.74
CA LEU A 53 -8.73 25.03 17.56
C LEU A 53 -7.60 24.10 17.09
N ALA A 54 -6.37 24.59 17.00
CA ALA A 54 -5.20 23.79 16.65
C ALA A 54 -4.98 22.63 17.63
N TRP A 55 -5.11 22.91 18.93
CA TRP A 55 -5.00 21.90 19.98
C TRP A 55 -6.10 20.83 19.88
N LYS A 56 -7.35 21.24 19.62
CA LYS A 56 -8.46 20.31 19.38
C LYS A 56 -8.21 19.42 18.17
N ILE A 57 -7.81 20.01 17.05
CA ILE A 57 -7.50 19.27 15.83
C ILE A 57 -6.35 18.29 16.06
N ASN A 58 -5.28 18.71 16.75
CA ASN A 58 -4.15 17.84 17.03
C ASN A 58 -4.55 16.61 17.85
N ARG A 59 -5.47 16.77 18.81
CA ARG A 59 -6.02 15.64 19.58
C ARG A 59 -6.85 14.67 18.73
N GLN A 60 -7.38 15.12 17.60
CA GLN A 60 -8.23 14.30 16.72
C GLN A 60 -7.46 13.65 15.55
N ILE A 61 -6.32 14.22 15.15
CA ILE A 61 -5.44 13.63 14.14
C ILE A 61 -4.67 12.47 14.78
N ARG A 62 -4.94 11.24 14.32
CA ARG A 62 -4.33 10.01 14.86
C ARG A 62 -3.10 9.52 14.09
N VAL A 63 -2.97 9.93 12.83
CA VAL A 63 -2.00 9.32 11.87
C VAL A 63 -0.69 10.12 11.80
N LEU A 64 -0.75 11.43 12.00
CA LEU A 64 0.38 12.33 11.88
C LEU A 64 0.47 13.19 13.13
N ASP A 65 1.57 13.07 13.88
CA ASP A 65 1.88 14.02 14.94
C ASP A 65 2.27 15.35 14.29
N ARG A 66 1.39 16.35 14.40
CA ARG A 66 1.67 17.70 13.93
C ARG A 66 1.89 18.59 15.13
N GLN A 67 3.00 19.32 15.12
CA GLN A 67 3.24 20.35 16.12
C GLN A 67 2.08 21.36 16.13
N THR A 68 1.50 21.59 17.31
CA THR A 68 0.37 22.53 17.48
C THR A 68 0.72 23.93 16.99
N ASN A 69 1.99 24.33 17.09
CA ASN A 69 2.49 25.63 16.63
C ASN A 69 2.46 25.79 15.12
N THR A 70 2.79 24.74 14.35
CA THR A 70 2.75 24.80 12.88
C THR A 70 1.31 24.84 12.40
N LEU A 71 0.43 24.03 13.00
CA LEU A 71 -0.99 24.04 12.71
C LEU A 71 -1.62 25.40 13.04
N ARG A 72 -1.29 25.98 14.19
CA ARG A 72 -1.69 27.35 14.56
C ARG A 72 -1.25 28.35 13.48
N GLY A 73 0.01 28.29 13.04
CA GLY A 73 0.54 29.15 11.97
C GLY A 73 -0.32 29.08 10.71
N THR A 74 -0.60 27.86 10.23
CA THR A 74 -1.44 27.64 9.03
C THR A 74 -2.90 28.08 9.21
N LEU A 75 -3.48 27.93 10.41
CA LEU A 75 -4.83 28.40 10.68
C LEU A 75 -4.88 29.93 10.76
N THR A 76 -3.84 30.56 11.31
CA THR A 76 -3.79 32.03 11.40
C THR A 76 -3.60 32.71 10.06
N SER A 77 -2.97 32.05 9.08
CA SER A 77 -2.82 32.56 7.72
C SER A 77 -4.12 32.56 6.90
N LEU A 78 -5.12 31.78 7.31
CA LEU A 78 -6.44 31.73 6.66
C LEU A 78 -7.38 32.80 7.24
N GLU A 79 -8.30 33.33 6.43
CA GLU A 79 -9.31 34.26 6.93
C GLU A 79 -10.34 33.53 7.80
N ALA A 80 -10.86 34.18 8.84
CA ALA A 80 -11.83 33.57 9.75
C ALA A 80 -13.11 33.12 9.02
N LYS A 81 -13.50 33.83 7.96
CA LYS A 81 -14.63 33.48 7.10
C LYS A 81 -14.39 32.18 6.34
N ASP A 82 -13.18 32.01 5.82
CA ASP A 82 -12.80 30.81 5.06
C ASP A 82 -12.73 29.58 5.96
N ILE A 83 -12.44 29.76 7.25
CA ILE A 83 -12.35 28.70 8.26
C ILE A 83 -13.74 28.28 8.76
N ALA A 84 -14.67 29.21 8.94
CA ALA A 84 -15.97 28.95 9.60
C ALA A 84 -16.83 27.92 8.87
N GLY A 85 -16.68 27.79 7.54
CA GLY A 85 -17.38 26.81 6.71
C GLY A 85 -16.57 25.54 6.38
N GLN A 86 -15.41 25.33 7.01
CA GLN A 86 -14.58 24.16 6.73
C GLN A 86 -14.95 23.00 7.65
N PRO A 87 -14.99 21.76 7.13
CA PRO A 87 -15.15 20.56 7.94
C PRO A 87 -13.84 20.26 8.66
N LEU A 88 -13.56 21.02 9.71
CA LEU A 88 -12.37 20.82 10.53
C LEU A 88 -12.59 19.65 11.50
N PRO A 89 -11.63 18.70 11.60
CA PRO A 89 -11.73 17.56 12.51
C PRO A 89 -11.49 18.02 13.95
N SER A 90 -12.47 18.72 14.51
CA SER A 90 -12.45 19.29 15.86
C SER A 90 -13.27 18.48 16.87
N ARG A 91 -14.11 17.59 16.36
CA ARG A 91 -14.96 16.65 17.11
C ARG A 91 -14.63 15.23 16.66
N GLU A 92 -15.04 14.26 17.46
CA GLU A 92 -14.94 12.82 17.13
C GLU A 92 -16.00 12.41 16.10
N ARG A 93 -16.03 13.09 14.95
CA ARG A 93 -16.92 12.78 13.83
C ARG A 93 -16.08 12.31 12.64
N SER A 94 -16.46 11.18 12.06
CA SER A 94 -15.79 10.62 10.88
C SER A 94 -16.14 11.38 9.59
N ASP A 95 -17.32 12.00 9.54
CA ASP A 95 -17.85 12.71 8.36
C ASP A 95 -16.97 13.88 7.90
N ASP A 96 -16.46 14.68 8.84
CA ASP A 96 -15.62 15.85 8.53
C ASP A 96 -14.37 15.45 7.71
N ARG A 97 -13.83 14.26 7.97
CA ARG A 97 -12.65 13.73 7.26
C ARG A 97 -12.99 13.32 5.82
N TYR A 98 -14.19 12.79 5.59
CA TYR A 98 -14.65 12.46 4.24
C TYR A 98 -14.90 13.72 3.40
N GLU A 99 -15.44 14.78 4.01
CA GLU A 99 -15.61 16.05 3.30
C GLU A 99 -14.27 16.70 2.96
N LEU A 100 -13.27 16.64 3.86
CA LEU A 100 -11.91 17.10 3.55
C LEU A 100 -11.27 16.28 2.41
N LEU A 101 -11.49 14.96 2.38
CA LEU A 101 -11.02 14.10 1.30
C LEU A 101 -11.68 14.47 -0.04
N ALA A 102 -12.98 14.76 -0.05
CA ALA A 102 -13.69 15.24 -1.24
C ALA A 102 -13.14 16.61 -1.71
N LYS A 103 -12.79 17.52 -0.79
CA LYS A 103 -12.12 18.79 -1.13
C LYS A 103 -10.71 18.57 -1.69
N LEU A 104 -9.95 17.62 -1.14
CA LEU A 104 -8.64 17.26 -1.70
C LEU A 104 -8.79 16.72 -3.13
N GLN A 105 -9.79 15.87 -3.37
CA GLN A 105 -10.07 15.34 -4.70
C GLN A 105 -10.49 16.43 -5.69
N SER A 106 -11.27 17.43 -5.27
CA SER A 106 -11.63 18.53 -6.17
C SER A 106 -10.40 19.35 -6.60
N ILE A 107 -9.44 19.56 -5.69
CA ILE A 107 -8.16 20.21 -5.98
C ILE A 107 -7.29 19.32 -6.91
N LEU A 108 -7.26 18.01 -6.68
CA LEU A 108 -6.51 17.09 -7.55
C LEU A 108 -7.11 17.02 -8.95
N LYS A 109 -8.44 17.10 -9.05
CA LYS A 109 -9.16 17.14 -10.33
C LYS A 109 -8.85 18.40 -11.12
N THR A 110 -8.75 19.56 -10.47
CA THR A 110 -8.31 20.79 -11.16
C THR A 110 -6.84 20.72 -11.60
N ALA A 111 -6.01 19.91 -10.91
CA ALA A 111 -4.64 19.63 -11.33
C ALA A 111 -4.51 18.57 -12.44
N GLY A 112 -5.63 17.96 -12.89
CA GLY A 112 -5.65 16.98 -13.98
C GLY A 112 -5.67 15.51 -13.53
N PHE A 113 -5.76 15.22 -12.24
CA PHE A 113 -5.89 13.85 -11.73
C PHE A 113 -7.38 13.46 -11.61
N GLU A 114 -7.81 12.43 -12.33
CA GLU A 114 -9.22 12.00 -12.35
C GLU A 114 -9.59 11.09 -11.18
N SER A 115 -8.69 10.19 -10.77
CA SER A 115 -8.93 9.22 -9.70
C SER A 115 -7.66 8.85 -8.94
N ILE A 116 -7.84 8.36 -7.72
CA ILE A 116 -6.77 7.89 -6.85
C ILE A 116 -6.96 6.38 -6.66
N THR A 117 -5.95 5.58 -7.02
CA THR A 117 -5.95 4.14 -6.77
C THR A 117 -5.01 3.80 -5.62
N ILE A 118 -5.53 3.12 -4.59
CA ILE A 118 -4.80 2.67 -3.42
C ILE A 118 -4.65 1.16 -3.50
N LEU A 119 -3.41 0.71 -3.70
CA LEU A 119 -3.03 -0.69 -3.63
C LEU A 119 -2.43 -0.97 -2.25
N VAL A 120 -3.02 -1.91 -1.52
CA VAL A 120 -2.47 -2.44 -0.28
C VAL A 120 -2.01 -3.86 -0.58
N ASP A 121 -0.72 -4.14 -0.46
CA ASP A 121 -0.14 -5.46 -0.76
C ASP A 121 0.08 -6.28 0.52
N ARG A 122 1.03 -5.88 1.34
CA ARG A 122 1.28 -6.51 2.64
C ARG A 122 1.07 -5.55 3.78
N VAL A 123 0.46 -6.10 4.82
CA VAL A 123 0.17 -5.42 6.09
C VAL A 123 0.97 -6.14 7.17
N ASP A 124 2.29 -6.11 7.05
CA ASP A 124 3.22 -6.87 7.91
C ASP A 124 4.38 -6.02 8.43
N GLU A 125 4.17 -4.70 8.62
CA GLU A 125 5.19 -3.77 9.13
C GLU A 125 5.85 -4.31 10.41
N PRO A 126 7.18 -4.57 10.40
CA PRO A 126 7.84 -5.34 11.45
C PRO A 126 7.66 -4.76 12.86
N HIS A 127 7.67 -3.42 12.98
CA HIS A 127 7.61 -2.74 14.27
C HIS A 127 6.18 -2.58 14.82
N LEU A 128 5.17 -2.52 13.94
CA LEU A 128 3.79 -2.24 14.34
C LEU A 128 2.98 -3.53 14.46
N ILE A 129 3.08 -4.40 13.46
CA ILE A 129 2.22 -5.58 13.31
C ILE A 129 2.95 -6.83 13.79
N ASN A 130 4.25 -6.97 13.47
CA ASN A 130 5.10 -8.08 13.88
C ASN A 130 4.46 -9.47 13.66
N GLY A 131 3.77 -9.63 12.52
CA GLY A 131 3.08 -10.88 12.18
C GLY A 131 1.88 -11.25 13.05
N SER A 132 1.45 -10.40 14.00
CA SER A 132 0.30 -10.71 14.86
C SER A 132 -1.02 -10.41 14.14
N ALA A 133 -1.84 -11.46 13.98
CA ALA A 133 -3.09 -11.37 13.23
C ALA A 133 -4.11 -10.42 13.88
N ASP A 134 -4.11 -10.31 15.22
CA ASP A 134 -4.98 -9.38 15.93
C ASP A 134 -4.66 -7.91 15.61
N ARG A 135 -3.37 -7.57 15.44
CA ARG A 135 -2.96 -6.21 15.05
C ARG A 135 -3.24 -5.93 13.58
N MET A 136 -3.05 -6.91 12.70
CA MET A 136 -3.50 -6.81 11.30
C MET A 136 -5.01 -6.53 11.25
N LYS A 137 -5.78 -7.26 12.06
CA LYS A 137 -7.23 -7.06 12.21
C LYS A 137 -7.55 -5.65 12.68
N ALA A 138 -6.90 -5.17 13.74
CA ALA A 138 -7.13 -3.82 14.25
C ALA A 138 -6.88 -2.72 13.19
N PHE A 139 -5.91 -2.92 12.30
CA PHE A 139 -5.61 -1.99 11.21
C PHE A 139 -6.60 -2.08 10.04
N LEU A 140 -6.96 -3.28 9.61
CA LEU A 140 -7.78 -3.51 8.42
C LEU A 140 -9.28 -3.27 8.64
N TRP A 141 -9.80 -3.56 9.84
CA TRP A 141 -11.26 -3.50 10.10
C TRP A 141 -11.90 -2.14 9.80
N PRO A 142 -11.27 -1.01 10.16
CA PRO A 142 -11.79 0.31 9.79
C PRO A 142 -11.88 0.54 8.27
N MET A 143 -11.07 -0.15 7.46
CA MET A 143 -11.07 0.00 5.99
C MET A 143 -12.25 -0.71 5.32
N PHE A 144 -12.89 -1.67 6.00
CA PHE A 144 -14.06 -2.38 5.45
C PHE A 144 -15.36 -1.58 5.53
N ASP A 145 -15.34 -0.33 6.03
CA ASP A 145 -16.54 0.51 6.06
C ASP A 145 -17.03 0.82 4.64
N ASN A 146 -18.32 0.59 4.39
CA ASN A 146 -18.92 0.83 3.07
C ASN A 146 -18.82 2.28 2.64
N LYS A 147 -18.88 3.22 3.60
CA LYS A 147 -18.74 4.65 3.32
C LYS A 147 -17.34 5.00 2.79
N PHE A 148 -16.32 4.32 3.30
CA PHE A 148 -14.94 4.49 2.84
C PHE A 148 -14.74 3.90 1.44
N LEU A 149 -15.20 2.66 1.23
CA LEU A 149 -14.97 1.92 -0.01
C LEU A 149 -15.79 2.42 -1.21
N LYS A 150 -16.91 3.11 -0.97
CA LYS A 150 -17.73 3.74 -2.03
C LYS A 150 -17.45 5.21 -2.26
N HIS A 151 -16.38 5.75 -1.66
CA HIS A 151 -16.04 7.13 -1.90
C HIS A 151 -15.73 7.34 -3.39
N GLN A 152 -16.37 8.34 -4.00
CA GLN A 152 -16.17 8.65 -5.42
C GLN A 152 -14.71 9.03 -5.68
N GLY A 153 -14.19 8.70 -6.88
CA GLY A 153 -12.81 9.02 -7.27
C GLY A 153 -11.71 8.23 -6.54
N LEU A 154 -12.07 7.24 -5.72
CA LEU A 154 -11.13 6.35 -5.03
C LEU A 154 -11.34 4.89 -5.46
N GLY A 155 -10.26 4.25 -5.91
CA GLY A 155 -10.21 2.81 -6.16
C GLY A 155 -9.38 2.11 -5.08
N PHE A 156 -9.94 1.10 -4.42
CA PHE A 156 -9.21 0.29 -3.45
C PHE A 156 -8.95 -1.10 -4.03
N LYS A 157 -7.69 -1.53 -3.97
CA LYS A 157 -7.28 -2.91 -4.19
C LYS A 157 -6.53 -3.40 -2.97
N LEU A 158 -7.23 -4.16 -2.13
CA LEU A 158 -6.71 -4.67 -0.86
C LEU A 158 -6.33 -6.13 -1.05
N LEU A 159 -5.03 -6.42 -1.02
CA LEU A 159 -4.51 -7.78 -0.87
C LEU A 159 -4.42 -8.05 0.63
N LEU A 160 -5.35 -8.86 1.12
CA LEU A 160 -5.49 -9.14 2.54
C LEU A 160 -4.58 -10.31 2.92
N PRO A 161 -3.89 -10.24 4.08
CA PRO A 161 -3.16 -11.38 4.62
C PRO A 161 -4.07 -12.58 4.85
N ILE A 162 -3.56 -13.79 4.61
CA ILE A 162 -4.35 -15.02 4.71
C ILE A 162 -4.83 -15.29 6.15
N GLU A 163 -4.08 -14.83 7.14
CA GLU A 163 -4.38 -14.93 8.56
C GLU A 163 -5.70 -14.24 8.92
N VAL A 164 -6.03 -13.16 8.21
CA VAL A 164 -7.23 -12.36 8.42
C VAL A 164 -8.49 -13.07 7.90
N SER A 165 -8.35 -14.01 6.98
CA SER A 165 -9.49 -14.73 6.38
C SER A 165 -10.35 -15.47 7.41
N LEU A 166 -9.71 -16.08 8.43
CA LEU A 166 -10.39 -16.80 9.50
C LEU A 166 -11.19 -15.85 10.40
N PHE A 167 -10.64 -14.67 10.68
CA PHE A 167 -11.33 -13.66 11.47
C PHE A 167 -12.55 -13.15 10.71
N LEU A 168 -12.39 -12.85 9.41
CA LEU A 168 -13.50 -12.38 8.59
C LEU A 168 -14.68 -13.36 8.59
N GLN A 169 -14.42 -14.66 8.46
CA GLN A 169 -15.46 -15.70 8.48
C GLN A 169 -16.21 -15.79 9.82
N ARG A 170 -15.59 -15.38 10.92
CA ARG A 170 -16.15 -15.45 12.28
C ARG A 170 -16.80 -14.14 12.76
N GLU A 171 -16.81 -13.09 11.93
CA GLU A 171 -17.35 -11.79 12.33
C GLU A 171 -18.87 -11.76 12.49
N ASP A 172 -19.33 -10.78 13.26
CA ASP A 172 -20.74 -10.57 13.59
C ASP A 172 -21.57 -10.09 12.40
N LYS A 173 -22.87 -10.35 12.46
CA LYS A 173 -23.83 -9.90 11.46
C LYS A 173 -23.81 -8.37 11.25
N GLU A 174 -23.66 -7.61 12.33
CA GLU A 174 -23.56 -6.14 12.28
C GLU A 174 -22.38 -5.66 11.43
N PHE A 175 -21.24 -6.36 11.51
CA PHE A 175 -20.07 -6.05 10.70
C PHE A 175 -20.34 -6.30 9.20
N TYR A 176 -20.97 -7.43 8.86
CA TYR A 176 -21.34 -7.75 7.48
C TYR A 176 -22.34 -6.76 6.89
N GLU A 177 -23.32 -6.31 7.68
CA GLU A 177 -24.29 -5.29 7.25
C GLU A 177 -23.62 -3.92 7.03
N ARG A 178 -22.67 -3.53 7.89
CA ARG A 178 -21.93 -2.28 7.75
C ARG A 178 -20.97 -2.29 6.57
N SER A 179 -20.21 -3.37 6.41
CA SER A 179 -19.19 -3.47 5.36
C SER A 179 -19.79 -3.76 3.98
N ARG A 180 -20.87 -4.54 3.93
CA ARG A 180 -21.51 -5.01 2.69
C ARG A 180 -20.51 -5.64 1.74
N LEU A 181 -19.70 -6.57 2.25
CA LEU A 181 -18.69 -7.30 1.47
C LEU A 181 -19.31 -8.09 0.30
N ASP A 182 -20.59 -8.45 0.40
CA ASP A 182 -21.39 -9.06 -0.66
C ASP A 182 -21.50 -8.17 -1.91
N LYS A 183 -21.50 -6.85 -1.73
CA LYS A 183 -21.55 -5.88 -2.84
C LYS A 183 -20.17 -5.44 -3.31
N GLN A 184 -19.12 -6.01 -2.74
CA GLN A 184 -17.74 -5.75 -3.09
C GLN A 184 -17.18 -6.95 -3.86
N ASN A 185 -16.16 -6.71 -4.70
CA ASN A 185 -15.49 -7.77 -5.44
C ASN A 185 -14.48 -8.51 -4.53
N LEU A 186 -14.98 -9.15 -3.47
CA LEU A 186 -14.16 -9.90 -2.53
C LEU A 186 -13.81 -11.27 -3.10
N ILE A 187 -12.52 -11.50 -3.34
CA ILE A 187 -11.97 -12.80 -3.71
C ILE A 187 -11.44 -13.45 -2.42
N ARG A 188 -11.97 -14.63 -2.05
CA ARG A 188 -11.66 -15.27 -0.75
C ARG A 188 -10.24 -15.82 -0.67
N SER A 189 -9.80 -16.47 -1.73
CA SER A 189 -8.44 -16.98 -1.87
C SER A 189 -7.94 -16.75 -3.28
N LEU A 190 -6.68 -16.33 -3.40
CA LEU A 190 -5.96 -16.27 -4.66
C LEU A 190 -5.13 -17.55 -4.77
N GLU A 191 -5.73 -18.57 -5.35
CA GLU A 191 -5.07 -19.86 -5.57
C GLU A 191 -4.63 -19.99 -7.02
N TRP A 192 -3.43 -20.56 -7.23
CA TRP A 192 -3.00 -20.92 -8.57
C TRP A 192 -3.58 -22.27 -8.94
N THR A 193 -4.33 -22.31 -10.04
CA THR A 193 -4.83 -23.56 -10.61
C THR A 193 -3.70 -24.36 -11.24
N GLY A 194 -3.83 -25.69 -11.33
CA GLY A 194 -2.84 -26.52 -12.02
C GLY A 194 -2.59 -26.08 -13.46
N GLU A 195 -3.65 -25.64 -14.15
CA GLU A 195 -3.58 -25.11 -15.51
C GLU A 195 -2.75 -23.82 -15.56
N SER A 196 -3.04 -22.86 -14.67
CA SER A 196 -2.25 -21.60 -14.60
C SER A 196 -0.78 -21.84 -14.24
N LEU A 197 -0.50 -22.84 -13.40
CA LEU A 197 0.86 -23.24 -13.05
C LEU A 197 1.58 -23.91 -14.24
N TYR A 198 0.87 -24.74 -14.99
CA TYR A 198 1.38 -25.38 -16.19
C TYR A 198 1.68 -24.36 -17.29
N ASP A 199 0.76 -23.42 -17.53
CA ASP A 199 0.95 -22.31 -18.47
C ASP A 199 2.13 -21.43 -18.03
N LEU A 200 2.21 -21.08 -16.75
CA LEU A 200 3.33 -20.31 -16.22
C LEU A 200 4.68 -21.03 -16.39
N ALA A 201 4.72 -22.35 -16.24
CA ALA A 201 5.92 -23.12 -16.49
C ALA A 201 6.31 -23.10 -17.97
N ASN A 202 5.35 -23.28 -18.87
CA ASN A 202 5.56 -23.22 -20.32
C ASN A 202 6.05 -21.83 -20.76
N ASP A 203 5.46 -20.76 -20.23
CA ASP A 203 5.87 -19.39 -20.51
C ASP A 203 7.31 -19.14 -20.05
N ARG A 204 7.70 -19.65 -18.88
CA ARG A 204 9.07 -19.52 -18.37
C ARG A 204 10.07 -20.32 -19.19
N ILE A 205 9.73 -21.52 -19.63
CA ILE A 205 10.58 -22.32 -20.53
C ILE A 205 10.75 -21.59 -21.87
N THR A 206 9.65 -21.08 -22.42
CA THR A 206 9.67 -20.31 -23.67
C THR A 206 10.54 -19.06 -23.54
N ALA A 207 10.40 -18.32 -22.44
CA ALA A 207 11.22 -17.13 -22.15
C ALA A 207 12.70 -17.44 -21.90
N SER A 208 13.03 -18.66 -21.48
CA SER A 208 14.43 -19.10 -21.31
C SER A 208 15.07 -19.52 -22.63
N ASN A 209 14.25 -20.00 -23.57
CA ASN A 209 14.68 -20.38 -24.91
C ASN A 209 14.69 -19.21 -25.90
N SER A 210 13.97 -18.13 -25.63
CA SER A 210 14.11 -16.91 -26.41
C SER A 210 15.50 -16.33 -26.17
N LYS A 211 16.33 -16.32 -27.21
CA LYS A 211 17.63 -15.66 -27.18
C LYS A 211 17.40 -14.21 -26.73
N PRO A 212 18.05 -13.72 -25.66
CA PRO A 212 17.90 -12.34 -25.25
C PRO A 212 18.29 -11.46 -26.44
N ALA A 213 17.42 -10.51 -26.80
CA ALA A 213 17.75 -9.49 -27.77
C ALA A 213 19.09 -8.87 -27.36
N PRO A 214 20.04 -8.66 -28.30
CA PRO A 214 21.32 -8.04 -27.95
C PRO A 214 21.02 -6.72 -27.26
N SER A 215 21.45 -6.61 -26.01
CA SER A 215 21.34 -5.37 -25.23
C SER A 215 21.98 -4.25 -26.04
N ALA A 216 21.27 -3.12 -26.16
CA ALA A 216 21.68 -1.93 -26.89
C ALA A 216 22.91 -1.20 -26.26
N SER A 217 23.81 -1.94 -25.60
CA SER A 217 25.02 -1.45 -24.94
C SER A 217 26.29 -2.22 -25.31
N SER A 218 26.26 -3.14 -26.28
CA SER A 218 27.49 -3.71 -26.84
C SER A 218 28.06 -2.77 -27.91
N PRO A 219 29.35 -2.39 -27.84
CA PRO A 219 29.95 -1.44 -28.77
C PRO A 219 29.92 -1.97 -30.22
N PRO A 220 29.80 -1.09 -31.22
CA PRO A 220 29.80 -1.50 -32.61
C PRO A 220 31.25 -1.75 -32.97
N ASN A 221 31.72 -3.00 -32.99
CA ASN A 221 32.84 -3.39 -33.83
C ASN A 221 32.99 -4.91 -33.89
N THR A 222 33.02 -5.36 -35.14
CA THR A 222 33.80 -6.48 -35.65
C THR A 222 33.06 -7.82 -35.86
N GLU A 223 32.94 -8.09 -37.16
CA GLU A 223 32.93 -9.39 -37.83
C GLU A 223 31.61 -10.17 -37.89
N THR A 224 30.83 -9.74 -38.88
CA THR A 224 30.24 -10.60 -39.91
C THR A 224 31.12 -11.82 -40.22
N THR A 225 30.70 -13.00 -39.76
CA THR A 225 31.07 -14.27 -40.39
C THR A 225 29.76 -14.91 -40.88
N PRO A 226 29.60 -15.20 -42.18
CA PRO A 226 28.40 -15.84 -42.70
C PRO A 226 28.53 -17.35 -42.46
N VAL A 227 28.09 -17.81 -41.30
CA VAL A 227 27.95 -19.25 -41.04
C VAL A 227 26.53 -19.64 -41.44
N SER A 228 26.46 -20.17 -42.66
CA SER A 228 25.48 -21.13 -43.17
C SER A 228 24.02 -20.91 -42.78
N THR A 229 23.29 -20.37 -43.75
CA THR A 229 21.91 -20.70 -44.09
C THR A 229 21.67 -22.20 -44.00
N ASP A 230 21.30 -22.71 -42.83
CA ASP A 230 20.63 -24.00 -42.73
C ASP A 230 19.68 -24.00 -41.54
N SER A 231 18.45 -24.40 -41.83
CA SER A 231 17.36 -24.67 -40.88
C SER A 231 16.77 -23.47 -40.12
N THR A 232 15.87 -22.76 -40.80
CA THR A 232 14.62 -22.22 -40.23
C THR A 232 13.76 -23.37 -39.68
N LYS A 233 14.30 -24.20 -38.78
CA LYS A 233 13.50 -25.10 -37.96
C LYS A 233 13.04 -24.22 -36.82
N GLN A 234 11.89 -23.58 -37.01
CA GLN A 234 11.09 -23.05 -35.91
C GLN A 234 10.98 -24.21 -34.91
N LEU A 235 11.85 -24.22 -33.91
CA LEU A 235 11.86 -25.26 -32.89
C LEU A 235 10.50 -25.12 -32.23
N ALA A 236 9.64 -26.12 -32.41
CA ALA A 236 8.32 -26.11 -31.81
C ALA A 236 8.46 -25.69 -30.34
N PRO A 237 7.60 -24.80 -29.83
CA PRO A 237 7.76 -24.25 -28.49
C PRO A 237 7.97 -25.39 -27.51
N VAL A 238 9.13 -25.40 -26.84
CA VAL A 238 9.50 -26.46 -25.90
C VAL A 238 8.49 -26.39 -24.76
N LYS A 239 7.52 -27.29 -24.77
CA LYS A 239 6.51 -27.42 -23.73
C LYS A 239 7.07 -28.26 -22.60
N LEU A 240 6.61 -28.00 -21.38
CA LEU A 240 6.94 -28.78 -20.19
C LEU A 240 6.64 -30.27 -20.38
N LYS A 241 5.53 -30.61 -21.07
CA LYS A 241 5.18 -32.01 -21.39
C LYS A 241 6.29 -32.76 -22.13
N GLY A 242 7.13 -32.07 -22.91
CA GLY A 242 8.24 -32.67 -23.65
C GLY A 242 9.38 -33.19 -22.76
N TRP A 243 9.43 -32.82 -21.48
CA TRP A 243 10.41 -33.34 -20.53
C TRP A 243 10.02 -34.69 -19.93
N PHE A 244 8.76 -35.09 -20.11
CA PHE A 244 8.17 -36.29 -19.50
C PHE A 244 7.91 -37.37 -20.53
N ASP A 245 8.02 -38.62 -20.08
CA ASP A 245 7.66 -39.80 -20.86
C ASP A 245 6.18 -39.72 -21.34
N ASP A 246 5.88 -40.34 -22.48
CA ASP A 246 4.54 -40.43 -23.06
C ASP A 246 3.56 -41.15 -22.13
N ALA A 247 4.07 -41.99 -21.22
CA ALA A 247 3.29 -42.60 -20.16
C ALA A 247 2.56 -41.57 -19.29
N ILE A 248 3.12 -40.38 -19.06
CA ILE A 248 2.53 -39.34 -18.21
C ILE A 248 1.64 -38.43 -19.08
N THR A 249 0.34 -38.38 -18.83
CA THR A 249 -0.55 -37.52 -19.61
C THR A 249 -0.48 -36.06 -19.16
N GLU A 250 -0.78 -35.11 -20.05
CA GLU A 250 -0.89 -33.68 -19.70
C GLU A 250 -1.89 -33.41 -18.55
N PRO A 251 -3.10 -33.98 -18.51
CA PRO A 251 -4.00 -33.83 -17.36
C PRO A 251 -3.42 -34.42 -16.06
N GLU A 252 -2.69 -35.53 -16.12
CA GLU A 252 -1.99 -36.09 -14.97
C GLU A 252 -0.94 -35.09 -14.45
N LEU A 253 -0.17 -34.47 -15.34
CA LEU A 253 0.82 -33.45 -14.98
C LEU A 253 0.15 -32.20 -14.38
N VAL A 254 -0.91 -31.68 -15.00
CA VAL A 254 -1.68 -30.54 -14.49
C VAL A 254 -2.22 -30.82 -13.08
N SER A 255 -2.77 -32.01 -12.86
CA SER A 255 -3.27 -32.44 -11.54
C SER A 255 -2.16 -32.56 -10.50
N THR A 256 -0.96 -32.95 -10.94
CA THR A 256 0.25 -33.07 -10.12
C THR A 256 0.74 -31.69 -9.71
N LEU A 257 0.83 -30.74 -10.65
CA LEU A 257 1.25 -29.37 -10.40
C LEU A 257 0.25 -28.60 -9.52
N ALA A 258 -1.05 -28.86 -9.65
CA ALA A 258 -2.09 -28.27 -8.81
C ALA A 258 -1.85 -28.50 -7.31
N ARG A 259 -1.24 -29.64 -6.93
CA ARG A 259 -0.92 -29.96 -5.53
C ARG A 259 0.12 -29.01 -4.92
N LEU A 260 0.95 -28.37 -5.73
CA LEU A 260 2.02 -27.48 -5.28
C LEU A 260 1.51 -26.08 -4.89
N ARG A 261 0.28 -25.71 -5.27
CA ARG A 261 -0.47 -24.47 -4.95
C ARG A 261 0.13 -23.12 -5.35
N VAL A 262 1.46 -22.98 -5.39
CA VAL A 262 2.15 -21.69 -5.56
C VAL A 262 3.33 -21.86 -6.54
N PRO A 263 3.59 -20.88 -7.44
CA PRO A 263 4.70 -20.92 -8.38
C PRO A 263 6.07 -21.16 -7.73
N ARG A 264 6.29 -20.62 -6.53
CA ARG A 264 7.54 -20.85 -5.79
C ARG A 264 7.80 -22.34 -5.55
N HIS A 265 6.78 -23.09 -5.17
CA HIS A 265 6.92 -24.52 -4.92
C HIS A 265 7.03 -25.32 -6.20
N LEU A 266 6.34 -24.90 -7.26
CA LEU A 266 6.49 -25.46 -8.60
C LEU A 266 7.95 -25.45 -9.06
N PHE A 267 8.62 -24.29 -9.05
CA PHE A 267 9.98 -24.20 -9.56
C PHE A 267 11.02 -24.87 -8.64
N LYS A 268 10.84 -24.82 -7.32
CA LYS A 268 11.68 -25.59 -6.38
C LYS A 268 11.55 -27.10 -6.61
N PHE A 269 10.31 -27.57 -6.81
CA PHE A 269 10.03 -28.96 -7.14
C PHE A 269 10.66 -29.36 -8.48
N LEU A 270 10.46 -28.57 -9.55
CA LEU A 270 11.04 -28.85 -10.87
C LEU A 270 12.57 -28.90 -10.82
N HIS A 271 13.21 -27.98 -10.10
CA HIS A 271 14.67 -28.02 -9.89
C HIS A 271 15.10 -29.32 -9.20
N ARG A 272 14.45 -29.69 -8.09
CA ARG A 272 14.75 -30.93 -7.37
C ARG A 272 14.54 -32.17 -8.25
N LEU A 273 13.47 -32.17 -9.04
CA LEU A 273 13.14 -33.24 -9.97
C LEU A 273 14.21 -33.42 -11.05
N LEU A 274 14.70 -32.31 -11.62
CA LEU A 274 15.77 -32.34 -12.62
C LEU A 274 17.08 -32.85 -12.01
N VAL A 275 17.46 -32.35 -10.83
CA VAL A 275 18.68 -32.79 -10.14
C VAL A 275 18.63 -34.29 -9.83
N GLU A 276 17.51 -34.77 -9.28
CA GLU A 276 17.30 -36.20 -8.99
C GLU A 276 17.36 -37.04 -10.27
N HIS A 277 16.75 -36.59 -11.36
CA HIS A 277 16.78 -37.29 -12.64
C HIS A 277 18.20 -37.37 -13.21
N CYS A 278 18.95 -36.26 -13.21
CA CYS A 278 20.34 -36.22 -13.67
C CYS A 278 21.28 -37.09 -12.80
N HIS A 279 21.00 -37.25 -11.51
CA HIS A 279 21.80 -38.12 -10.65
C HIS A 279 21.54 -39.62 -10.85
N ARG A 280 20.38 -40.00 -11.42
CA ARG A 280 20.02 -41.42 -11.64
C ARG A 280 20.63 -42.05 -12.89
N TYR A 281 21.05 -41.24 -13.86
CA TYR A 281 21.53 -41.71 -15.16
C TYR A 281 22.97 -41.23 -15.41
N THR A 282 23.77 -42.08 -16.05
CA THR A 282 25.13 -41.74 -16.49
C THR A 282 25.12 -41.30 -17.94
N ASP A 283 26.20 -40.62 -18.36
CA ASP A 283 26.38 -40.21 -19.76
C ASP A 283 26.40 -41.38 -20.74
N GLU A 284 26.76 -42.59 -20.27
CA GLU A 284 26.76 -43.83 -21.06
C GLU A 284 25.35 -44.38 -21.32
N THR A 285 24.39 -44.09 -20.42
CA THR A 285 23.00 -44.56 -20.52
C THR A 285 22.01 -43.39 -20.35
N PRO A 286 22.05 -42.39 -21.25
CA PRO A 286 21.30 -41.16 -21.05
C PRO A 286 19.80 -41.42 -21.24
N ARG A 287 19.01 -41.01 -20.26
CA ARG A 287 17.55 -40.87 -20.40
C ARG A 287 17.18 -39.40 -20.40
N TRP A 288 16.68 -38.91 -21.53
CA TRP A 288 16.32 -37.50 -21.74
C TRP A 288 14.91 -37.15 -21.25
N GLN A 289 14.06 -38.16 -21.01
CA GLN A 289 12.70 -37.99 -20.51
C GLN A 289 12.56 -38.53 -19.09
N ILE A 290 11.82 -37.79 -18.27
CA ILE A 290 11.55 -38.12 -16.87
C ILE A 290 10.40 -39.12 -16.81
N GLY A 291 10.66 -40.28 -16.18
CA GLY A 291 9.67 -41.33 -15.99
C GLY A 291 8.69 -41.04 -14.84
N ARG A 292 7.53 -41.72 -14.85
CA ARG A 292 6.48 -41.59 -13.83
C ARG A 292 6.97 -41.89 -12.42
N GLU A 293 7.84 -42.88 -12.27
CA GLU A 293 8.40 -43.28 -10.97
C GLU A 293 9.22 -42.15 -10.33
N THR A 294 10.13 -41.52 -11.09
CA THR A 294 10.93 -40.38 -10.62
C THR A 294 10.03 -39.20 -10.26
N LEU A 295 9.01 -38.90 -11.08
CA LEU A 295 8.05 -37.83 -10.78
C LEU A 295 7.30 -38.07 -9.46
N GLN A 296 6.71 -39.26 -9.28
CA GLN A 296 5.90 -39.58 -8.10
C GLN A 296 6.75 -39.69 -6.83
N SER A 297 7.94 -40.30 -6.92
CA SER A 297 8.85 -40.44 -5.77
C SER A 297 9.35 -39.08 -5.28
N THR A 298 9.83 -38.21 -6.18
CA THR A 298 10.28 -36.87 -5.80
C THR A 298 9.14 -36.00 -5.30
N LEU A 299 7.94 -36.11 -5.89
CA LEU A 299 6.76 -35.39 -5.42
C LEU A 299 6.38 -35.81 -4.01
N ALA A 300 6.34 -37.11 -3.71
CA ALA A 300 5.95 -37.61 -2.40
C ALA A 300 6.89 -37.13 -1.29
N VAL A 301 8.19 -36.98 -1.57
CA VAL A 301 9.15 -36.40 -0.62
C VAL A 301 8.95 -34.89 -0.51
N TYR A 302 8.80 -34.20 -1.63
CA TYR A 302 8.61 -32.74 -1.63
C TYR A 302 7.33 -32.30 -0.91
N MET A 303 6.22 -33.05 -1.06
CA MET A 303 4.97 -32.77 -0.37
C MET A 303 5.09 -32.99 1.14
N ARG A 304 5.85 -34.00 1.59
CA ARG A 304 6.13 -34.19 3.02
C ARG A 304 6.93 -33.03 3.60
N ASP A 305 7.94 -32.55 2.87
CA ASP A 305 8.74 -31.40 3.28
C ASP A 305 7.88 -30.12 3.34
N LEU A 306 6.96 -29.95 2.38
CA LEU A 306 6.01 -28.84 2.35
C LEU A 306 5.05 -28.87 3.54
N GLU A 307 4.48 -30.03 3.86
CA GLU A 307 3.62 -30.21 5.03
C GLU A 307 4.35 -30.00 6.36
N ALA A 308 5.65 -30.31 6.43
CA ALA A 308 6.48 -30.05 7.60
C ALA A 308 6.75 -28.54 7.75
N TYR A 309 7.04 -27.86 6.65
CA TYR A 309 7.21 -26.41 6.60
C TYR A 309 5.92 -25.67 7.02
N ASP A 310 4.76 -26.05 6.46
CA ASP A 310 3.46 -25.43 6.76
C ASP A 310 3.06 -25.60 8.24
N ARG A 311 3.50 -26.69 8.89
CA ARG A 311 3.29 -26.92 10.33
C ARG A 311 4.24 -26.13 11.23
N GLY A 312 5.15 -25.33 10.67
CA GLY A 312 6.19 -24.61 11.42
C GLY A 312 7.25 -25.52 12.03
N LEU A 313 7.31 -26.79 11.60
CA LEU A 313 8.29 -27.79 12.05
C LEU A 313 9.51 -27.86 11.13
N GLY A 314 9.48 -27.17 10.00
CA GLY A 314 10.61 -27.04 9.09
C GLY A 314 11.61 -26.02 9.59
N THR A 315 12.87 -26.43 9.74
CA THR A 315 13.99 -25.50 9.85
C THR A 315 14.10 -24.74 8.52
N GLY A 316 13.57 -23.51 8.49
CA GLY A 316 13.83 -22.55 7.41
C GLY A 316 15.29 -22.13 7.39
#